data_AF-I0AHD6-F1
#
_entry.id   AF-I0AHD6-F1
#
_cell.length_a   1.000
_cell.length_b   1.000
_cell.length_c   1.000
_cell.angle_alpha   90.00
_cell.angle_beta   90.00
_cell.angle_gamma   90.00
#
_symmetry.space_group_name_H-M   'P 1'
#
loop_
_entity.id
_entity.type
_entity.pdbx_description
1 polymer ?
#
loop_
_entity_poly.entity_id
_entity_poly.type
_entity_poly.pdbx_seq_one_letter_code
_entity_poly.pdbx_strand_id
1 'polypeptide(L)'
;MLIYKQRVTMKYFTTIIFIIFIIIIAACDNKNEIELFSEKINGKKIKLRKIDSLIINEDSTSFIGKFLDVKYRGNNIVIADMLQSALFFYNDEGKNIKQLRWRKGEGPGEILQIGGFEIMNGYIYISDIGNFRWTVFDTSGKFIKWGRPFSDPRDDKNEFISENGNRIEHFQNNIFTTIIEDKYNRDSYQYYSKSIAKLDSNLTIKQVFGNMDKIYGKFKIYIPSPALTIDSDGYIYFSQRPTYKIYKYDQSGVLVKCFGVKGNFKILDEDLSRNLSMNEIIRISKKYSFTDALFFSSRGYILHQYIEVTDIFYDSRSTTDRLNYLKVYDLDGRYIDSDILLEGVLLATNGNGDLLILEKDEPGNRIIGVYKIELTDN
;
A
#
# COMPACT_ATOMS: atom_id res chain seq x y z
N MET A 1 72.11 7.77 -7.36
CA MET A 1 71.40 6.63 -6.73
C MET A 1 70.16 7.03 -5.90
N LEU A 2 69.96 8.31 -5.54
CA LEU A 2 68.78 8.74 -4.76
C LEU A 2 67.48 8.97 -5.58
N ILE A 3 67.57 9.32 -6.86
CA ILE A 3 66.39 9.67 -7.68
C ILE A 3 65.58 8.43 -8.11
N TYR A 4 66.22 7.26 -8.22
CA TYR A 4 65.54 6.02 -8.62
C TYR A 4 64.72 5.39 -7.49
N LYS A 5 65.12 5.59 -6.22
CA LYS A 5 64.40 5.05 -5.05
C LYS A 5 63.07 5.76 -4.79
N GLN A 6 62.97 7.05 -5.11
CA GLN A 6 61.75 7.86 -4.94
C GLN A 6 60.63 7.49 -5.93
N ARG A 7 60.96 7.21 -7.20
CA ARG A 7 59.94 6.82 -8.21
C ARG A 7 59.30 5.46 -7.93
N VAL A 8 60.05 4.54 -7.34
CA VAL A 8 59.54 3.21 -6.98
C VAL A 8 58.62 3.29 -5.77
N THR A 9 59.00 4.04 -4.72
CA THR A 9 58.14 4.26 -3.54
C THR A 9 56.85 5.00 -3.91
N MET A 10 56.90 5.98 -4.81
CA MET A 10 55.70 6.71 -5.23
C MET A 10 54.72 5.84 -6.04
N LYS A 11 55.21 4.90 -6.87
CA LYS A 11 54.37 3.94 -7.61
C LYS A 11 53.65 2.97 -6.69
N TYR A 12 54.33 2.43 -5.66
CA TYR A 12 53.68 1.58 -4.66
C TYR A 12 52.69 2.37 -3.79
N PHE A 13 52.99 3.63 -3.47
CA PHE A 13 52.08 4.50 -2.71
C PHE A 13 50.80 4.81 -3.50
N THR A 14 50.89 5.09 -4.80
CA THR A 14 49.71 5.29 -5.67
C THR A 14 48.90 4.01 -5.86
N THR A 15 49.54 2.85 -5.99
CA THR A 15 48.84 1.57 -6.14
C THR A 15 48.17 1.14 -4.83
N ILE A 16 48.80 1.37 -3.66
CA ILE A 16 48.20 1.11 -2.35
C ILE A 16 47.02 2.06 -2.10
N ILE A 17 47.13 3.35 -2.43
CA ILE A 17 45.99 4.29 -2.34
C ILE A 17 44.85 3.85 -3.26
N PHE A 18 45.14 3.40 -4.49
CA PHE A 18 44.11 2.94 -5.43
C PHE A 18 43.44 1.64 -4.97
N ILE A 19 44.18 0.69 -4.40
CA ILE A 19 43.62 -0.55 -3.82
C ILE A 19 42.81 -0.23 -2.55
N ILE A 20 43.27 0.68 -1.69
CA ILE A 20 42.49 1.14 -0.53
C ILE A 20 41.23 1.89 -1.01
N PHE A 21 41.29 2.68 -2.08
CA PHE A 21 40.11 3.33 -2.66
C PHE A 21 39.12 2.31 -3.25
N ILE A 22 39.60 1.26 -3.94
CA ILE A 22 38.76 0.16 -4.45
C ILE A 22 38.15 -0.64 -3.30
N ILE A 23 38.90 -0.90 -2.21
CA ILE A 23 38.37 -1.58 -1.02
C ILE A 23 37.37 -0.69 -0.27
N ILE A 24 37.56 0.64 -0.23
CA ILE A 24 36.60 1.58 0.38
C ILE A 24 35.33 1.69 -0.50
N ILE A 25 35.46 1.67 -1.83
CA ILE A 25 34.30 1.66 -2.74
C ILE A 25 33.55 0.33 -2.64
N ALA A 26 34.26 -0.81 -2.59
CA ALA A 26 33.66 -2.14 -2.40
C ALA A 26 33.08 -2.35 -0.98
N ALA A 27 33.64 -1.67 0.04
CA ALA A 27 33.09 -1.67 1.41
C ALA A 27 31.93 -0.67 1.59
N CYS A 28 31.80 0.32 0.70
CA CYS A 28 30.62 1.20 0.63
C CYS A 28 29.45 0.56 -0.10
N ASP A 29 29.69 -0.37 -1.04
CA ASP A 29 28.62 -1.13 -1.72
C ASP A 29 28.00 -2.24 -0.86
N ASN A 30 28.61 -2.56 0.29
CA ASN A 30 28.16 -3.62 1.20
C ASN A 30 27.45 -3.10 2.48
N LYS A 31 27.08 -1.81 2.52
CA LYS A 31 26.38 -1.24 3.68
C LYS A 31 24.87 -1.15 3.46
N ASN A 32 24.16 -1.96 4.25
CA ASN A 32 22.75 -1.88 4.62
C ASN A 32 21.78 -2.77 3.82
N GLU A 33 22.02 -4.08 3.79
CA GLU A 33 20.85 -4.98 3.79
C GLU A 33 20.08 -4.74 5.07
N ILE A 34 18.81 -4.35 4.94
CA ILE A 34 17.93 -4.11 6.08
C ILE A 34 17.69 -5.46 6.75
N GLU A 35 18.10 -5.58 8.02
CA GLU A 35 17.85 -6.79 8.81
C GLU A 35 16.34 -7.07 8.89
N LEU A 36 15.95 -8.31 8.59
CA LEU A 36 14.57 -8.75 8.62
C LEU A 36 14.27 -9.43 9.96
N PHE A 37 13.49 -8.77 10.81
CA PHE A 37 13.02 -9.33 12.06
C PHE A 37 11.87 -10.32 11.83
N SER A 38 12.01 -11.54 12.35
CA SER A 38 11.05 -12.64 12.11
C SER A 38 10.65 -13.38 13.38
N GLU A 39 10.66 -12.71 14.54
CA GLU A 39 10.28 -13.31 15.82
C GLU A 39 8.80 -13.71 15.82
N LYS A 40 8.51 -14.86 16.44
CA LYS A 40 7.16 -15.39 16.64
C LYS A 40 6.80 -15.38 18.12
N ILE A 41 5.58 -14.98 18.45
CA ILE A 41 5.03 -15.14 19.80
C ILE A 41 4.73 -16.63 20.03
N ASN A 42 5.52 -17.27 20.89
CA ASN A 42 5.42 -18.70 21.17
C ASN A 42 4.12 -19.07 21.90
N GLY A 43 3.54 -20.21 21.54
CA GLY A 43 2.35 -20.76 22.19
C GLY A 43 1.05 -20.00 21.93
N LYS A 44 1.06 -18.98 21.05
CA LYS A 44 -0.13 -18.19 20.70
C LYS A 44 -0.48 -18.30 19.23
N LYS A 45 -1.78 -18.34 18.94
CA LYS A 45 -2.34 -18.37 17.59
C LYS A 45 -3.55 -17.46 17.46
N ILE A 46 -3.76 -16.97 16.24
CA ILE A 46 -4.95 -16.20 15.90
C ILE A 46 -6.03 -17.11 15.34
N LYS A 47 -7.25 -16.92 15.83
CA LYS A 47 -8.50 -17.33 15.17
C LYS A 47 -9.35 -16.10 14.87
N LEU A 48 -10.10 -16.16 13.78
CA LEU A 48 -11.12 -15.15 13.47
C LEU A 48 -12.48 -15.75 13.82
N ARG A 49 -13.26 -15.02 14.62
CA ARG A 49 -14.66 -15.37 14.89
C ARG A 49 -15.57 -14.32 14.26
N LYS A 50 -16.46 -14.75 13.35
CA LYS A 50 -17.53 -13.90 12.84
C LYS A 50 -18.47 -13.56 14.00
N ILE A 51 -18.65 -12.27 14.26
CA ILE A 51 -19.50 -11.74 15.33
C ILE A 51 -20.77 -11.10 14.80
N ASP A 52 -20.75 -10.64 13.55
CA ASP A 52 -21.89 -10.00 12.91
C ASP A 52 -21.77 -10.06 11.37
N SER A 53 -22.81 -9.60 10.66
CA SER A 53 -22.84 -9.47 9.22
C SER A 53 -23.68 -8.27 8.80
N LEU A 54 -23.09 -7.39 7.98
CA LEU A 54 -23.75 -6.22 7.43
C LEU A 54 -24.21 -6.51 6.00
N ILE A 55 -25.46 -6.22 5.71
CA ILE A 55 -25.99 -6.23 4.35
C ILE A 55 -25.97 -4.80 3.84
N ILE A 56 -25.22 -4.55 2.76
CA ILE A 56 -25.19 -3.23 2.13
C ILE A 56 -26.43 -3.13 1.25
N ASN A 57 -27.49 -2.55 1.81
CA ASN A 57 -28.74 -2.32 1.11
C ASN A 57 -28.53 -1.19 0.09
N GLU A 58 -28.42 -1.57 -1.18
CA GLU A 58 -28.37 -0.63 -2.30
C GLU A 58 -29.75 -0.55 -2.96
N ASP A 59 -30.19 0.66 -3.25
CA ASP A 59 -31.36 0.97 -4.05
C ASP A 59 -30.96 1.80 -5.27
N SER A 60 -31.95 2.25 -6.06
CA SER A 60 -31.70 3.07 -7.26
C SER A 60 -30.95 4.37 -6.98
N THR A 61 -30.91 4.83 -5.73
CA THR A 61 -30.22 6.05 -5.31
C THR A 61 -28.87 5.78 -4.66
N SER A 62 -28.65 4.57 -4.13
CA SER A 62 -27.47 4.18 -3.36
C SER A 62 -26.62 3.07 -4.02
N PHE A 63 -26.93 2.72 -5.27
CA PHE A 63 -26.15 1.77 -6.06
C PHE A 63 -24.66 2.15 -6.12
N ILE A 64 -23.81 1.17 -5.82
CA ILE A 64 -22.36 1.25 -5.89
C ILE A 64 -21.91 0.34 -7.04
N GLY A 65 -21.27 0.93 -8.04
CA GLY A 65 -20.77 0.20 -9.20
C GLY A 65 -19.73 -0.83 -8.80
N LYS A 66 -18.62 -0.37 -8.20
CA LYS A 66 -17.56 -1.25 -7.69
C LYS A 66 -16.86 -0.61 -6.50
N PHE A 67 -16.66 -1.39 -5.44
CA PHE A 67 -15.88 -0.95 -4.29
C PHE A 67 -14.44 -0.72 -4.73
N LEU A 68 -13.94 0.50 -4.51
CA LEU A 68 -12.55 0.88 -4.82
C LEU A 68 -11.70 0.93 -3.56
N ASP A 69 -12.05 1.86 -2.66
CA ASP A 69 -11.37 2.12 -1.40
C ASP A 69 -12.43 2.16 -0.30
N VAL A 70 -12.15 1.55 0.84
CA VAL A 70 -13.08 1.43 1.96
C VAL A 70 -12.34 1.77 3.24
N LYS A 71 -12.87 2.73 4.00
CA LYS A 71 -12.27 3.18 5.25
C LYS A 71 -13.33 3.33 6.33
N TYR A 72 -12.97 3.01 7.57
CA TYR A 72 -13.79 3.36 8.72
C TYR A 72 -13.41 4.75 9.24
N ARG A 73 -14.31 5.72 9.15
CA ARG A 73 -14.07 7.13 9.54
C ARG A 73 -15.31 7.73 10.20
N GLY A 74 -15.11 8.34 11.37
CA GLY A 74 -16.19 9.03 12.10
C GLY A 74 -17.39 8.13 12.42
N ASN A 75 -17.11 6.87 12.81
CA ASN A 75 -18.10 5.81 13.07
C ASN A 75 -18.90 5.36 11.83
N ASN A 76 -18.34 5.52 10.64
CA ASN A 76 -18.98 5.10 9.40
C ASN A 76 -18.01 4.29 8.55
N ILE A 77 -18.55 3.29 7.86
CA ILE A 77 -17.92 2.64 6.73
C ILE A 77 -18.11 3.56 5.54
N VAL A 78 -17.02 4.12 5.02
CA VAL A 78 -17.02 5.02 3.86
C VAL A 78 -16.46 4.27 2.67
N ILE A 79 -17.23 4.23 1.59
CA ILE A 79 -16.92 3.47 0.37
C ILE A 79 -16.78 4.46 -0.78
N ALA A 80 -15.63 4.44 -1.45
CA ALA A 80 -15.44 5.08 -2.73
C ALA A 80 -15.86 4.14 -3.86
N ASP A 81 -16.62 4.68 -4.82
CA ASP A 81 -17.00 3.93 -6.02
C ASP A 81 -15.98 4.17 -7.14
N MET A 82 -15.55 3.09 -7.80
CA MET A 82 -14.67 3.15 -8.95
C MET A 82 -15.36 3.75 -10.20
N LEU A 83 -16.66 3.52 -10.36
CA LEU A 83 -17.41 3.87 -11.58
C LEU A 83 -18.16 5.21 -11.44
N GLN A 84 -18.38 5.66 -10.22
CA GLN A 84 -19.08 6.90 -9.92
C GLN A 84 -18.16 7.81 -9.11
N SER A 85 -18.16 9.11 -9.43
CA SER A 85 -17.48 10.12 -8.61
C SER A 85 -18.27 10.38 -7.32
N ALA A 86 -18.26 9.39 -6.42
CA ALA A 86 -19.10 9.39 -5.22
C ALA A 86 -18.44 8.68 -4.02
N LEU A 87 -18.77 9.17 -2.82
CA LEU A 87 -18.54 8.47 -1.55
C LEU A 87 -19.88 8.11 -0.90
N PHE A 88 -19.98 6.89 -0.41
CA PHE A 88 -21.14 6.38 0.32
C PHE A 88 -20.77 6.12 1.76
N PHE A 89 -21.62 6.54 2.69
CA PHE A 89 -21.41 6.39 4.12
C PHE A 89 -22.46 5.43 4.67
N TYR A 90 -22.00 4.35 5.26
CA TYR A 90 -22.81 3.35 5.93
C TYR A 90 -22.47 3.33 7.41
N ASN A 91 -23.48 3.15 8.25
CA ASN A 91 -23.27 2.90 9.67
C ASN A 91 -22.94 1.42 9.93
N ASP A 92 -22.70 1.08 11.20
CA ASP A 92 -22.38 -0.28 11.64
C ASP A 92 -23.58 -1.26 11.54
N GLU A 93 -24.75 -0.83 11.07
CA GLU A 93 -25.89 -1.70 10.74
C GLU A 93 -26.08 -1.90 9.22
N GLY A 94 -25.17 -1.38 8.39
CA GLY A 94 -25.26 -1.50 6.93
C GLY A 94 -26.32 -0.59 6.29
N LYS A 95 -26.79 0.45 7.01
CA LYS A 95 -27.70 1.46 6.47
C LYS A 95 -26.93 2.61 5.84
N ASN A 96 -27.30 3.00 4.62
CA ASN A 96 -26.79 4.21 4.00
C ASN A 96 -27.28 5.44 4.78
N ILE A 97 -26.36 6.23 5.34
CA ILE A 97 -26.68 7.42 6.12
C ILE A 97 -26.39 8.72 5.35
N LYS A 98 -25.52 8.66 4.35
CA LYS A 98 -25.10 9.83 3.56
C LYS A 98 -24.45 9.39 2.25
N GLN A 99 -24.61 10.23 1.24
CA GLN A 99 -23.93 10.11 -0.04
C GLN A 99 -23.39 11.47 -0.45
N LEU A 100 -22.17 11.49 -0.98
CA LEU A 100 -21.60 12.66 -1.63
C LEU A 100 -21.33 12.29 -3.08
N ARG A 101 -21.86 13.08 -4.01
CA ARG A 101 -21.75 12.85 -5.45
C ARG A 101 -21.24 14.12 -6.11
N TRP A 102 -20.19 13.99 -6.90
CA TRP A 102 -19.59 15.08 -7.64
C TRP A 102 -19.86 14.92 -9.13
N ARG A 103 -19.93 16.05 -9.84
CA ARG A 103 -20.07 16.03 -11.30
C ARG A 103 -18.80 15.45 -11.91
N LYS A 104 -18.99 14.64 -12.95
CA LYS A 104 -17.87 14.13 -13.75
C LYS A 104 -17.34 15.24 -14.65
N GLY A 105 -16.03 15.51 -14.57
CA GLY A 105 -15.38 16.54 -15.37
C GLY A 105 -14.03 16.97 -14.80
N GLU A 106 -13.50 18.07 -15.33
CA GLU A 106 -12.16 18.58 -15.02
C GLU A 106 -12.20 19.94 -14.29
N GLY A 107 -13.38 20.56 -14.20
CA GLY A 107 -13.58 21.87 -13.59
C GLY A 107 -13.40 21.89 -12.06
N PRO A 108 -13.46 23.08 -11.44
CA PRO A 108 -13.42 23.21 -9.98
C PRO A 108 -14.58 22.44 -9.31
N GLY A 109 -14.26 21.51 -8.42
CA GLY A 109 -15.24 20.67 -7.73
C GLY A 109 -15.79 19.49 -8.53
N GLU A 110 -15.35 19.32 -9.78
CA GLU A 110 -15.63 18.14 -10.59
C GLU A 110 -14.55 17.07 -10.36
N ILE A 111 -14.92 15.79 -10.55
CA ILE A 111 -14.02 14.64 -10.36
C ILE A 111 -14.15 13.74 -11.57
N LEU A 112 -13.04 13.42 -12.24
CA LEU A 112 -13.08 12.57 -13.41
C LEU A 112 -13.08 11.08 -13.05
N GLN A 113 -12.22 10.69 -12.09
CA GLN A 113 -12.15 9.32 -11.58
C GLN A 113 -11.50 9.31 -10.19
N ILE A 114 -12.11 8.64 -9.22
CA ILE A 114 -11.54 8.47 -7.88
C ILE A 114 -10.49 7.34 -7.92
N GLY A 115 -9.32 7.56 -7.31
CA GLY A 115 -8.30 6.53 -7.04
C GLY A 115 -8.24 6.09 -5.57
N GLY A 116 -8.57 7.00 -4.66
CA GLY A 116 -8.65 6.75 -3.22
C GLY A 116 -8.97 8.05 -2.47
N PHE A 117 -9.18 7.95 -1.17
CA PHE A 117 -9.62 9.10 -0.38
C PHE A 117 -9.11 9.09 1.05
N GLU A 118 -9.22 10.24 1.72
CA GLU A 118 -9.05 10.33 3.17
C GLU A 118 -9.96 11.42 3.75
N ILE A 119 -10.46 11.19 4.96
CA ILE A 119 -11.27 12.16 5.71
C ILE A 119 -10.49 12.55 6.96
N MET A 120 -10.05 13.81 7.03
CA MET A 120 -9.33 14.34 8.18
C MET A 120 -9.65 15.81 8.39
N ASN A 121 -9.69 16.24 9.66
CA ASN A 121 -9.83 17.65 10.05
C ASN A 121 -11.05 18.36 9.40
N GLY A 122 -12.16 17.65 9.20
CA GLY A 122 -13.38 18.22 8.58
C GLY A 122 -13.32 18.37 7.06
N TYR A 123 -12.29 17.82 6.41
CA TYR A 123 -12.11 17.83 4.96
C TYR A 123 -12.06 16.41 4.39
N ILE A 124 -12.42 16.30 3.12
CA ILE A 124 -12.34 15.08 2.31
C ILE A 124 -11.31 15.33 1.22
N TYR A 125 -10.24 14.54 1.24
CA TYR A 125 -9.18 14.54 0.23
C TYR A 125 -9.47 13.40 -0.73
N ILE A 126 -9.55 13.69 -2.03
CA ILE A 126 -9.78 12.72 -3.07
C ILE A 126 -8.58 12.70 -4.01
N SER A 127 -8.01 11.52 -4.27
CA SER A 127 -7.14 11.33 -5.42
C SER A 127 -8.03 11.24 -6.67
N ASP A 128 -8.01 12.29 -7.49
CA ASP A 128 -8.77 12.39 -8.74
C ASP A 128 -7.84 11.98 -9.89
N ILE A 129 -7.69 10.66 -10.05
CA ILE A 129 -6.69 10.05 -10.92
C ILE A 129 -6.92 10.36 -12.39
N GLY A 130 -8.16 10.58 -12.80
CA GLY A 130 -8.45 10.99 -14.18
C GLY A 130 -7.92 12.40 -14.49
N ASN A 131 -7.89 13.27 -13.48
CA ASN A 131 -7.39 14.65 -13.61
C ASN A 131 -5.94 14.82 -13.13
N PHE A 132 -5.30 13.74 -12.68
CA PHE A 132 -3.95 13.71 -12.09
C PHE A 132 -3.74 14.78 -11.03
N ARG A 133 -4.73 14.93 -10.14
CA ARG A 133 -4.74 15.92 -9.07
C ARG A 133 -5.33 15.33 -7.80
N TRP A 134 -5.11 16.02 -6.70
CA TRP A 134 -5.88 15.82 -5.49
C TRP A 134 -6.88 16.95 -5.32
N THR A 135 -8.13 16.60 -5.02
CA THR A 135 -9.24 17.53 -4.86
C THR A 135 -9.72 17.47 -3.41
N VAL A 136 -9.92 18.64 -2.80
CA VAL A 136 -10.31 18.77 -1.39
C VAL A 136 -11.70 19.37 -1.30
N PHE A 137 -12.55 18.73 -0.52
CA PHE A 137 -13.91 19.16 -0.21
C PHE A 137 -14.06 19.33 1.31
N ASP A 138 -15.05 20.10 1.76
CA ASP A 138 -15.52 19.97 3.13
C ASP A 138 -16.37 18.70 3.28
N THR A 139 -16.72 18.35 4.51
CA THR A 139 -17.56 17.18 4.77
C THR A 139 -18.98 17.30 4.21
N SER A 140 -19.47 18.48 3.82
CA SER A 140 -20.75 18.63 3.11
C SER A 140 -20.66 18.31 1.61
N GLY A 141 -19.44 18.11 1.09
CA GLY A 141 -19.16 17.87 -0.34
C GLY A 141 -18.90 19.13 -1.14
N LYS A 142 -18.81 20.30 -0.49
CA LYS A 142 -18.50 21.57 -1.15
C LYS A 142 -17.00 21.65 -1.46
N PHE A 143 -16.68 22.02 -2.70
CA PHE A 143 -15.30 22.17 -3.16
C PHE A 143 -14.55 23.26 -2.38
N ILE A 144 -13.31 22.96 -1.99
CA ILE A 144 -12.41 23.87 -1.28
C ILE A 144 -11.22 24.27 -2.16
N LYS A 145 -10.45 23.29 -2.64
CA LYS A 145 -9.26 23.50 -3.48
C LYS A 145 -8.87 22.21 -4.21
N TRP A 146 -7.95 22.31 -5.16
CA TRP A 146 -7.24 21.16 -5.69
C TRP A 146 -5.73 21.48 -5.79
N GLY A 147 -4.90 20.47 -5.93
CA GLY A 147 -3.47 20.60 -6.17
C GLY A 147 -2.91 19.40 -6.94
N ARG A 148 -1.77 19.59 -7.60
CA ARG A 148 -1.02 18.52 -8.27
C ARG A 148 0.28 18.27 -7.52
N PRO A 149 0.24 17.48 -6.43
CA PRO A 149 1.45 17.17 -5.67
C PRO A 149 2.46 16.34 -6.47
N PHE A 150 2.00 15.62 -7.51
CA PHE A 150 2.81 14.77 -8.37
C PHE A 150 2.74 15.24 -9.83
N SER A 151 3.74 14.85 -10.62
CA SER A 151 3.79 15.17 -12.05
C SER A 151 2.61 14.58 -12.80
N ASP A 152 2.10 15.33 -13.78
CA ASP A 152 1.03 14.87 -14.66
C ASP A 152 1.64 13.94 -15.72
N PRO A 153 1.28 12.65 -15.76
CA PRO A 153 1.84 11.72 -16.73
C PRO A 153 1.43 12.05 -18.17
N ARG A 154 0.44 12.93 -18.41
CA ARG A 154 0.14 13.44 -19.75
C ARG A 154 1.21 14.39 -20.27
N ASP A 155 1.98 15.01 -19.38
CA ASP A 155 3.09 15.89 -19.74
C ASP A 155 4.36 15.08 -20.12
N ASP A 156 4.42 13.80 -19.73
CA ASP A 156 5.53 12.90 -20.05
C ASP A 156 5.12 11.88 -21.11
N LYS A 157 5.90 11.73 -22.18
CA LYS A 157 5.61 10.78 -23.28
C LYS A 157 5.94 9.32 -22.91
N ASN A 158 6.28 9.05 -21.65
CA ASN A 158 6.63 7.71 -21.19
C ASN A 158 5.34 6.89 -20.99
N GLU A 159 5.33 5.67 -21.53
CA GLU A 159 4.17 4.76 -21.53
C GLU A 159 3.76 4.24 -20.14
N PHE A 160 4.44 4.64 -19.07
CA PHE A 160 4.18 4.19 -17.71
C PHE A 160 3.54 5.28 -16.84
N ILE A 161 2.26 5.10 -16.54
CA ILE A 161 1.48 5.97 -15.65
C ILE A 161 1.71 5.49 -14.21
N SER A 162 2.47 6.25 -13.41
CA SER A 162 2.61 5.97 -11.98
C SER A 162 1.28 6.22 -11.26
N GLU A 163 0.82 5.27 -10.45
CA GLU A 163 -0.33 5.41 -9.53
C GLU A 163 -0.02 6.26 -8.29
N ASN A 164 0.85 7.27 -8.45
CA ASN A 164 1.28 8.15 -7.38
C ASN A 164 0.09 8.85 -6.75
N GLY A 165 0.00 8.78 -5.43
CA GLY A 165 -1.03 9.50 -4.70
C GLY A 165 -2.37 8.76 -4.55
N ASN A 166 -2.52 7.54 -5.05
CA ASN A 166 -3.81 6.83 -4.98
C ASN A 166 -4.19 6.43 -3.57
N ARG A 167 -3.20 6.08 -2.75
CA ARG A 167 -3.41 5.68 -1.36
C ARG A 167 -3.19 6.86 -0.45
N ILE A 168 -4.21 7.33 0.25
CA ILE A 168 -4.10 8.49 1.15
C ILE A 168 -4.32 8.02 2.57
N GLU A 169 -3.32 8.09 3.44
CA GLU A 169 -3.46 7.90 4.89
C GLU A 169 -3.12 9.21 5.59
N HIS A 170 -3.55 9.37 6.84
CA HIS A 170 -3.21 10.56 7.61
C HIS A 170 -2.85 10.25 9.06
N PHE A 171 -2.07 11.15 9.64
CA PHE A 171 -1.87 11.23 11.08
C PHE A 171 -1.72 12.70 11.47
N GLN A 172 -2.57 13.15 12.39
CA GLN A 172 -2.70 14.56 12.76
C GLN A 172 -2.93 15.43 11.50
N ASN A 173 -2.03 16.37 11.21
CA ASN A 173 -2.11 17.28 10.06
C ASN A 173 -1.26 16.86 8.85
N ASN A 174 -0.66 15.67 8.90
CA ASN A 174 0.18 15.14 7.84
C ASN A 174 -0.56 14.07 7.05
N ILE A 175 -0.37 14.10 5.74
CA ILE A 175 -0.85 13.10 4.80
C ILE A 175 0.33 12.25 4.38
N PHE A 176 0.10 10.95 4.25
CA PHE A 176 1.07 10.00 3.75
C PHE A 176 0.49 9.25 2.56
N THR A 177 1.31 9.08 1.54
CA THR A 177 0.91 8.41 0.32
C THR A 177 2.07 7.69 -0.31
N THR A 178 1.76 6.84 -1.27
CA THR A 178 2.70 6.00 -1.98
C THR A 178 3.10 6.66 -3.28
N ILE A 179 4.39 6.63 -3.59
CA ILE A 179 4.95 7.27 -4.78
C ILE A 179 6.01 6.42 -5.47
N ILE A 180 6.29 6.76 -6.71
CA ILE A 180 7.53 6.52 -7.43
C ILE A 180 8.04 7.91 -7.84
N GLU A 181 9.26 8.27 -7.48
CA GLU A 181 9.88 9.54 -7.86
C GLU A 181 10.01 9.62 -9.39
N ASP A 182 9.64 10.76 -9.97
CA ASP A 182 9.57 10.95 -11.43
C ASP A 182 10.86 10.56 -12.17
N LYS A 183 12.04 10.90 -11.61
CA LYS A 183 13.36 10.55 -12.17
C LYS A 183 13.60 9.03 -12.28
N TYR A 184 12.86 8.22 -11.52
CA TYR A 184 12.92 6.76 -11.51
C TYR A 184 11.65 6.11 -12.06
N ASN A 185 10.70 6.90 -12.60
CA ASN A 185 9.46 6.41 -13.19
C ASN A 185 9.68 5.78 -14.59
N ARG A 186 10.66 4.88 -14.66
CA ARG A 186 11.00 4.04 -15.82
C ARG A 186 11.26 2.64 -15.33
N ASP A 187 10.70 1.64 -15.99
CA ASP A 187 10.63 0.24 -15.53
C ASP A 187 11.94 -0.31 -14.91
N SER A 188 13.10 -0.02 -15.51
CA SER A 188 14.39 -0.58 -15.06
C SER A 188 15.03 0.16 -13.88
N TYR A 189 14.50 1.32 -13.48
CA TYR A 189 15.11 2.17 -12.45
C TYR A 189 14.21 2.39 -11.23
N GLN A 190 12.97 1.90 -11.24
CA GLN A 190 12.02 2.14 -10.15
C GLN A 190 12.57 1.69 -8.79
N TYR A 191 13.38 0.63 -8.75
CA TYR A 191 13.91 0.11 -7.47
C TYR A 191 14.87 1.10 -6.76
N TYR A 192 15.33 2.15 -7.45
CA TYR A 192 16.07 3.26 -6.84
C TYR A 192 15.16 4.30 -6.17
N SER A 193 13.86 4.23 -6.41
CA SER A 193 12.89 5.20 -5.93
C SER A 193 12.64 5.11 -4.45
N LYS A 194 12.35 6.28 -3.85
CA LYS A 194 11.57 6.33 -2.64
C LYS A 194 10.12 5.94 -2.89
N SER A 195 9.45 5.41 -1.86
CA SER A 195 8.11 4.84 -2.00
C SER A 195 7.02 5.53 -1.19
N ILE A 196 7.38 6.46 -0.31
CA ILE A 196 6.45 7.16 0.57
C ILE A 196 6.70 8.67 0.47
N ALA A 197 5.63 9.45 0.30
CA ALA A 197 5.66 10.90 0.44
C ALA A 197 4.85 11.33 1.66
N LYS A 198 5.38 12.30 2.41
CA LYS A 198 4.69 13.01 3.48
C LYS A 198 4.35 14.42 3.00
N LEU A 199 3.07 14.78 3.11
CA LEU A 199 2.53 16.06 2.69
C LEU A 199 1.86 16.79 3.85
N ASP A 200 1.78 18.11 3.76
CA ASP A 200 0.91 18.90 4.64
C ASP A 200 -0.54 18.99 4.09
N SER A 201 -1.45 19.58 4.87
CA SER A 201 -2.83 19.85 4.45
C SER A 201 -2.97 20.84 3.28
N ASN A 202 -1.86 21.47 2.85
CA ASN A 202 -1.79 22.30 1.65
C ASN A 202 -1.32 21.53 0.42
N LEU A 203 -1.25 20.19 0.52
CA LEU A 203 -0.83 19.30 -0.56
C LEU A 203 0.62 19.54 -1.00
N THR A 204 1.44 20.09 -0.10
CA THR A 204 2.87 20.30 -0.35
C THR A 204 3.64 19.11 0.18
N ILE A 205 4.42 18.44 -0.69
CA ILE A 205 5.36 17.39 -0.28
C ILE A 205 6.43 18.02 0.61
N LYS A 206 6.55 17.53 1.85
CA LYS A 206 7.58 17.94 2.81
C LYS A 206 8.76 17.00 2.81
N GLN A 207 8.53 15.73 2.51
CA GLN A 207 9.56 14.70 2.59
C GLN A 207 9.16 13.50 1.72
N VAL A 208 10.16 12.83 1.16
CA VAL A 208 10.03 11.51 0.54
C VAL A 208 11.00 10.54 1.22
N PHE A 209 10.55 9.32 1.51
CA PHE A 209 11.31 8.30 2.22
C PHE A 209 10.78 6.88 1.92
N GLY A 210 11.38 5.88 2.56
CA GLY A 210 11.15 4.46 2.29
C GLY A 210 11.76 4.03 0.97
N ASN A 211 12.44 2.89 0.91
CA ASN A 211 13.09 2.43 -0.33
C ASN A 211 12.24 1.36 -1.00
N MET A 212 12.16 1.43 -2.33
CA MET A 212 11.59 0.33 -3.09
C MET A 212 12.50 -0.91 -3.01
N ASP A 213 11.91 -2.10 -2.92
CA ASP A 213 12.65 -3.34 -2.69
C ASP A 213 13.41 -3.72 -3.98
N LYS A 214 14.62 -4.25 -3.82
CA LYS A 214 15.50 -4.67 -4.95
C LYS A 214 14.85 -5.71 -5.85
N ILE A 215 13.81 -6.40 -5.39
CA ILE A 215 13.00 -7.32 -6.20
C ILE A 215 12.41 -6.67 -7.47
N TYR A 216 12.10 -5.37 -7.44
CA TYR A 216 11.66 -4.61 -8.62
C TYR A 216 12.78 -4.39 -9.66
N GLY A 217 14.02 -4.68 -9.30
CA GLY A 217 15.14 -4.80 -10.23
C GLY A 217 15.11 -6.11 -11.05
N LYS A 218 14.56 -7.19 -10.47
CA LYS A 218 14.58 -8.54 -11.05
C LYS A 218 13.46 -8.80 -12.07
N PHE A 219 12.34 -8.08 -12.01
CA PHE A 219 11.26 -8.24 -12.98
C PHE A 219 10.37 -7.02 -13.04
N LYS A 220 9.62 -6.89 -14.15
CA LYS A 220 8.63 -5.82 -14.31
C LYS A 220 7.39 -6.14 -13.46
N ILE A 221 7.08 -5.25 -12.53
CA ILE A 221 5.83 -5.27 -11.77
C ILE A 221 4.92 -4.20 -12.36
N TYR A 222 3.84 -4.65 -12.99
CA TYR A 222 2.94 -3.79 -13.75
C TYR A 222 2.06 -2.90 -12.87
N ILE A 223 1.87 -3.26 -11.61
CA ILE A 223 1.02 -2.54 -10.67
C ILE A 223 1.85 -2.31 -9.41
N PRO A 224 2.57 -1.18 -9.28
CA PRO A 224 3.31 -0.83 -8.09
C PRO A 224 2.39 -0.12 -7.10
N SER A 225 1.38 -0.81 -6.57
CA SER A 225 0.49 -0.26 -5.53
C SER A 225 0.91 -0.84 -4.18
N PRO A 226 1.85 -0.21 -3.44
CA PRO A 226 2.27 -0.70 -2.15
C PRO A 226 1.20 -0.44 -1.09
N ALA A 227 1.23 -1.26 -0.05
CA ALA A 227 0.36 -1.14 1.09
C ALA A 227 0.94 -0.17 2.11
N LEU A 228 0.08 0.65 2.72
CA LEU A 228 0.42 1.64 3.73
C LEU A 228 -0.61 1.57 4.85
N THR A 229 -0.23 1.74 6.10
CA THR A 229 -1.18 2.02 7.18
C THR A 229 -0.44 2.78 8.28
N ILE A 230 -1.18 3.42 9.17
CA ILE A 230 -0.62 4.21 10.26
C ILE A 230 -1.32 3.79 11.54
N ASP A 231 -0.55 3.53 12.60
CA ASP A 231 -1.10 3.21 13.91
C ASP A 231 -1.51 4.45 14.71
N SER A 232 -2.09 4.24 15.89
CA SER A 232 -2.53 5.31 16.79
C SER A 232 -1.40 6.21 17.31
N ASP A 233 -0.16 5.73 17.28
CA ASP A 233 1.02 6.47 17.73
C ASP A 233 1.73 7.18 16.56
N GLY A 234 1.20 7.04 15.34
CA GLY A 234 1.73 7.67 14.13
C GLY A 234 2.91 6.94 13.52
N TYR A 235 3.19 5.69 13.91
CA TYR A 235 4.14 4.86 13.16
C TYR A 235 3.52 4.43 11.84
N ILE A 236 4.33 4.50 10.79
CA ILE A 236 3.93 4.28 9.42
C ILE A 236 4.42 2.89 9.02
N TYR A 237 3.49 2.06 8.57
CA TYR A 237 3.76 0.69 8.14
C TYR A 237 3.59 0.60 6.64
N PHE A 238 4.61 0.09 5.97
CA PHE A 238 4.68 0.04 4.52
C PHE A 238 5.08 -1.35 4.06
N SER A 239 4.43 -1.87 3.02
CA SER A 239 4.81 -3.13 2.40
C SER A 239 4.62 -3.07 0.89
N GLN A 240 5.41 -3.84 0.17
CA GLN A 240 5.45 -3.83 -1.29
C GLN A 240 4.90 -5.15 -1.82
N ARG A 241 4.16 -5.09 -2.93
CA ARG A 241 3.41 -6.23 -3.47
C ARG A 241 4.20 -7.55 -3.55
N PRO A 242 5.41 -7.62 -4.12
CA PRO A 242 6.09 -8.90 -4.32
C PRO A 242 6.80 -9.42 -3.05
N THR A 243 6.57 -8.80 -1.89
CA THR A 243 7.27 -9.12 -0.64
C THR A 243 6.30 -9.28 0.53
N TYR A 244 6.68 -10.08 1.52
CA TYR A 244 6.00 -10.18 2.82
C TYR A 244 6.65 -9.27 3.88
N LYS A 245 7.60 -8.43 3.48
CA LYS A 245 8.32 -7.53 4.38
C LYS A 245 7.44 -6.33 4.71
N ILE A 246 7.44 -5.94 5.97
CA ILE A 246 6.75 -4.76 6.50
C ILE A 246 7.81 -3.84 7.10
N TYR A 247 7.86 -2.62 6.60
CA TYR A 247 8.77 -1.58 7.04
C TYR A 247 8.02 -0.63 7.96
N LYS A 248 8.47 -0.50 9.22
CA LYS A 248 7.95 0.44 10.22
C LYS A 248 8.83 1.67 10.26
N TYR A 249 8.24 2.82 9.99
CA TYR A 249 8.89 4.13 10.08
C TYR A 249 8.27 4.94 11.21
N ASP A 250 9.05 5.81 11.84
CA ASP A 250 8.50 6.84 12.71
C ASP A 250 7.89 8.01 11.91
N GLN A 251 7.28 8.96 12.61
CA GLN A 251 6.63 10.13 12.02
C GLN A 251 7.59 11.07 11.26
N SER A 252 8.90 10.95 11.51
CA SER A 252 9.96 11.71 10.83
C SER A 252 10.48 11.00 9.57
N GLY A 253 9.97 9.80 9.27
CA GLY A 253 10.36 9.00 8.11
C GLY A 253 11.64 8.19 8.33
N VAL A 254 12.10 8.03 9.57
CA VAL A 254 13.24 7.17 9.92
C VAL A 254 12.76 5.74 10.04
N LEU A 255 13.46 4.80 9.38
CA LEU A 255 13.17 3.37 9.47
C LEU A 255 13.50 2.88 10.88
N VAL A 256 12.49 2.39 11.60
CA VAL A 256 12.63 1.82 12.95
C VAL A 256 12.92 0.34 12.86
N LYS A 257 12.18 -0.39 12.02
CA LYS A 257 12.29 -1.84 11.91
C LYS A 257 11.78 -2.33 10.55
N CYS A 258 12.36 -3.41 10.04
CA CYS A 258 11.76 -4.23 9.00
C CYS A 258 11.46 -5.59 9.59
N PHE A 259 10.24 -6.07 9.42
CA PHE A 259 9.81 -7.36 9.95
C PHE A 259 8.91 -8.12 8.98
N GLY A 260 8.76 -9.41 9.21
CA GLY A 260 7.91 -10.26 8.40
C GLY A 260 8.30 -11.73 8.53
N VAL A 261 7.33 -12.61 8.35
CA VAL A 261 7.53 -14.07 8.37
C VAL A 261 6.97 -14.62 7.08
N LYS A 262 7.81 -15.34 6.33
CA LYS A 262 7.41 -15.96 5.04
C LYS A 262 6.13 -16.77 5.20
N GLY A 263 6.09 -17.72 6.16
CA GLY A 263 4.94 -18.63 6.33
C GLY A 263 4.51 -19.24 5.00
N ASN A 264 3.23 -19.11 4.66
CA ASN A 264 2.68 -19.62 3.39
C ASN A 264 2.85 -18.65 2.20
N PHE A 265 3.47 -17.48 2.38
CA PHE A 265 3.70 -16.52 1.30
C PHE A 265 4.69 -17.11 0.26
N LYS A 266 4.22 -17.24 -0.98
CA LYS A 266 5.03 -17.73 -2.11
C LYS A 266 5.86 -16.59 -2.68
N ILE A 267 7.18 -16.73 -2.64
CA ILE A 267 8.11 -15.70 -3.12
C ILE A 267 8.44 -15.98 -4.59
N LEU A 268 8.55 -14.92 -5.40
CA LEU A 268 9.17 -15.05 -6.72
C LEU A 268 10.70 -15.16 -6.55
N ASP A 269 11.24 -16.33 -6.87
CA ASP A 269 12.69 -16.63 -6.80
C ASP A 269 13.28 -16.95 -8.19
N GLU A 270 12.71 -16.34 -9.23
CA GLU A 270 13.21 -16.42 -10.60
C GLU A 270 13.43 -15.00 -11.16
N ASP A 271 14.51 -14.81 -11.91
CA ASP A 271 14.73 -13.62 -12.72
C ASP A 271 13.84 -13.72 -13.97
N LEU A 272 12.99 -12.73 -14.20
CA LEU A 272 12.03 -12.77 -15.29
C LEU A 272 12.37 -11.71 -16.33
N SER A 273 12.19 -12.08 -17.59
CA SER A 273 12.23 -11.13 -18.70
C SER A 273 11.32 -9.93 -18.41
N ARG A 274 11.78 -8.73 -18.79
CA ARG A 274 10.97 -7.51 -18.69
C ARG A 274 9.91 -7.41 -19.79
N ASN A 275 10.06 -8.19 -20.87
CA ASN A 275 9.21 -8.16 -22.07
C ASN A 275 8.29 -9.38 -22.17
N LEU A 276 7.67 -9.77 -21.04
CA LEU A 276 6.72 -10.87 -21.01
C LEU A 276 5.41 -10.48 -21.71
N SER A 277 4.84 -11.39 -22.49
CA SER A 277 3.48 -11.25 -23.01
C SER A 277 2.46 -11.28 -21.87
N MET A 278 1.25 -10.76 -22.13
CA MET A 278 0.17 -10.78 -21.12
C MET A 278 -0.15 -12.19 -20.63
N ASN A 279 -0.13 -13.18 -21.52
CA ASN A 279 -0.36 -14.58 -21.16
C ASN A 279 0.73 -15.14 -20.24
N GLU A 280 2.00 -14.74 -20.46
CA GLU A 280 3.09 -15.14 -19.58
C GLU A 280 2.97 -14.47 -18.21
N ILE A 281 2.61 -13.19 -18.15
CA ILE A 281 2.37 -12.46 -16.89
C ILE A 281 1.27 -13.15 -16.08
N ILE A 282 0.13 -13.48 -16.72
CA ILE A 282 -0.99 -14.21 -16.12
C ILE A 282 -0.55 -15.59 -15.61
N ARG A 283 0.29 -16.30 -16.37
CA ARG A 283 0.80 -17.61 -15.95
C ARG A 283 1.72 -17.49 -14.74
N ILE A 284 2.62 -16.50 -14.74
CA ILE A 284 3.65 -16.33 -13.72
C ILE A 284 3.05 -15.79 -12.42
N SER A 285 2.13 -14.84 -12.48
CA SER A 285 1.44 -14.27 -11.29
C SER A 285 0.78 -15.32 -10.40
N LYS A 286 0.32 -16.44 -10.97
CA LYS A 286 -0.28 -17.56 -10.23
C LYS A 286 0.73 -18.38 -9.41
N LYS A 287 2.04 -18.22 -9.65
CA LYS A 287 3.09 -18.97 -8.94
C LYS A 287 3.49 -18.35 -7.60
N TYR A 288 3.20 -17.07 -7.38
CA TYR A 288 3.68 -16.32 -6.22
C TYR A 288 2.56 -15.48 -5.60
N SER A 289 2.78 -15.07 -4.34
CA SER A 289 1.83 -14.28 -3.58
C SER A 289 2.10 -12.79 -3.76
N PHE A 290 1.06 -11.97 -3.59
CA PHE A 290 1.19 -10.52 -3.57
C PHE A 290 0.65 -9.95 -2.26
N THR A 291 1.38 -9.05 -1.62
CA THR A 291 0.79 -8.17 -0.62
C THR A 291 -0.26 -7.28 -1.27
N ASP A 292 -1.47 -7.28 -0.72
CA ASP A 292 -2.61 -6.54 -1.23
C ASP A 292 -2.85 -5.29 -0.37
N ALA A 293 -2.86 -5.44 0.95
CA ALA A 293 -3.10 -4.34 1.88
C ALA A 293 -2.47 -4.55 3.27
N LEU A 294 -2.31 -3.45 3.99
CA LEU A 294 -1.98 -3.39 5.40
C LEU A 294 -3.10 -2.64 6.12
N PHE A 295 -3.44 -3.10 7.33
CA PHE A 295 -4.40 -2.42 8.19
C PHE A 295 -3.88 -2.36 9.61
N PHE A 296 -4.10 -1.23 10.27
CA PHE A 296 -3.99 -1.12 11.70
C PHE A 296 -5.33 -1.50 12.34
N SER A 297 -5.28 -2.34 13.38
CA SER A 297 -6.42 -2.58 14.28
C SER A 297 -6.19 -1.85 15.59
N SER A 298 -7.20 -1.13 16.08
CA SER A 298 -7.17 -0.47 17.39
C SER A 298 -6.99 -1.44 18.57
N ARG A 299 -7.01 -2.76 18.31
CA ARG A 299 -6.61 -3.81 19.26
C ARG A 299 -5.09 -3.99 19.38
N GLY A 300 -4.28 -3.16 18.72
CA GLY A 300 -2.82 -3.20 18.79
C GLY A 300 -2.19 -4.20 17.81
N TYR A 301 -2.79 -4.36 16.63
CA TYR A 301 -2.28 -5.27 15.61
C TYR A 301 -2.01 -4.57 14.28
N ILE A 302 -1.00 -5.06 13.58
CA ILE A 302 -0.80 -4.85 12.16
C ILE A 302 -1.25 -6.09 11.41
N LEU A 303 -2.19 -5.87 10.51
CA LEU A 303 -2.85 -6.88 9.71
C LEU A 303 -2.27 -6.83 8.31
N HIS A 304 -1.68 -7.92 7.87
CA HIS A 304 -1.08 -8.04 6.55
C HIS A 304 -1.93 -8.96 5.69
N GLN A 305 -2.69 -8.36 4.76
CA GLN A 305 -3.44 -9.09 3.75
C GLN A 305 -2.54 -9.34 2.54
N TYR A 306 -2.40 -10.61 2.19
CA TYR A 306 -1.77 -11.02 0.94
C TYR A 306 -2.68 -11.95 0.16
N ILE A 307 -2.41 -12.09 -1.14
CA ILE A 307 -3.26 -12.81 -2.07
C ILE A 307 -2.49 -13.82 -2.89
N GLU A 308 -3.22 -14.81 -3.37
CA GLU A 308 -2.86 -15.61 -4.53
C GLU A 308 -3.95 -15.47 -5.59
N VAL A 309 -3.55 -15.18 -6.82
CA VAL A 309 -4.49 -15.05 -7.94
C VAL A 309 -4.85 -16.43 -8.50
N THR A 310 -6.12 -16.61 -8.83
CA THR A 310 -6.70 -17.85 -9.38
C THR A 310 -7.02 -17.68 -10.86
N ASP A 311 -7.30 -18.77 -11.57
CA ASP A 311 -7.81 -18.69 -12.94
C ASP A 311 -9.17 -17.97 -13.00
N ILE A 312 -10.05 -18.27 -12.03
CA ILE A 312 -11.38 -17.64 -11.91
C ILE A 312 -11.25 -16.11 -11.80
N PHE A 313 -10.27 -15.60 -11.03
CA PHE A 313 -10.02 -14.17 -10.93
C PHE A 313 -9.72 -13.51 -12.28
N TYR A 314 -9.03 -14.18 -13.20
CA TYR A 314 -8.70 -13.61 -14.50
C TYR A 314 -9.93 -13.46 -15.40
N ASP A 315 -10.93 -14.32 -15.20
CA ASP A 315 -12.20 -14.27 -15.90
C ASP A 315 -13.16 -13.26 -15.26
N SER A 316 -13.33 -13.31 -13.94
CA SER A 316 -14.33 -12.50 -13.23
C SER A 316 -13.86 -11.09 -12.90
N ARG A 317 -12.55 -10.90 -12.70
CA ARG A 317 -11.93 -9.70 -12.12
C ARG A 317 -12.50 -9.30 -10.75
N SER A 318 -13.18 -10.24 -10.06
CA SER A 318 -13.71 -10.05 -8.72
C SER A 318 -12.63 -10.28 -7.67
N THR A 319 -12.51 -9.37 -6.71
CA THR A 319 -11.50 -9.49 -5.65
C THR A 319 -11.79 -10.64 -4.69
N THR A 320 -13.06 -11.07 -4.60
CA THR A 320 -13.51 -12.21 -3.79
C THR A 320 -13.14 -13.57 -4.40
N ASP A 321 -12.80 -13.63 -5.69
CA ASP A 321 -12.43 -14.88 -6.37
C ASP A 321 -10.93 -15.21 -6.28
N ARG A 322 -10.17 -14.33 -5.64
CA ARG A 322 -8.78 -14.55 -5.25
C ARG A 322 -8.73 -15.29 -3.92
N LEU A 323 -7.64 -15.99 -3.64
CA LEU A 323 -7.38 -16.48 -2.29
C LEU A 323 -6.78 -15.34 -1.48
N ASN A 324 -7.52 -14.85 -0.48
CA ASN A 324 -7.09 -13.76 0.39
C ASN A 324 -6.65 -14.34 1.74
N TYR A 325 -5.45 -14.01 2.18
CA TYR A 325 -4.85 -14.52 3.42
C TYR A 325 -4.52 -13.38 4.37
N LEU A 326 -4.54 -13.68 5.66
CA LEU A 326 -4.21 -12.74 6.72
C LEU A 326 -3.07 -13.25 7.61
N LYS A 327 -2.05 -12.40 7.76
CA LYS A 327 -1.04 -12.47 8.81
C LYS A 327 -1.28 -11.38 9.84
N VAL A 328 -1.02 -11.69 11.10
CA VAL A 328 -1.20 -10.78 12.23
C VAL A 328 0.13 -10.61 12.97
N TYR A 329 0.49 -9.35 13.18
CA TYR A 329 1.64 -8.93 13.95
C TYR A 329 1.19 -8.02 15.09
N ASP A 330 1.88 -8.06 16.22
CA ASP A 330 1.75 -6.98 17.20
C ASP A 330 2.47 -5.71 16.71
N LEU A 331 2.36 -4.62 17.48
CA LEU A 331 2.98 -3.34 17.12
C LEU A 331 4.52 -3.35 17.17
N ASP A 332 5.12 -4.33 17.87
CA ASP A 332 6.57 -4.56 17.92
C ASP A 332 7.09 -5.30 16.67
N GLY A 333 6.18 -5.82 15.84
CA GLY A 333 6.49 -6.58 14.63
C GLY A 333 6.71 -8.07 14.88
N ARG A 334 6.32 -8.59 16.05
CA ARG A 334 6.35 -10.04 16.33
C ARG A 334 5.13 -10.69 15.68
N TYR A 335 5.41 -11.77 14.96
CA TYR A 335 4.39 -12.57 14.29
C TYR A 335 3.63 -13.42 15.30
N ILE A 336 2.30 -13.41 15.21
CA ILE A 336 1.44 -14.32 15.97
C ILE A 336 1.00 -15.41 14.99
N ASP A 337 1.04 -16.68 15.40
CA ASP A 337 0.78 -17.81 14.49
C ASP A 337 -0.52 -17.61 13.69
N SER A 338 -0.37 -17.29 12.40
CA SER A 338 -1.43 -16.84 11.50
C SER A 338 -1.02 -16.95 10.02
N ASP A 339 -1.78 -17.71 9.26
CA ASP A 339 -1.77 -17.74 7.79
C ASP A 339 -3.21 -18.08 7.38
N ILE A 340 -4.12 -17.19 7.79
CA ILE A 340 -5.56 -17.47 7.80
C ILE A 340 -6.11 -17.19 6.41
N LEU A 341 -6.65 -18.21 5.74
CA LEU A 341 -7.48 -18.02 4.56
C LEU A 341 -8.77 -17.30 4.99
N LEU A 342 -9.03 -16.14 4.41
CA LEU A 342 -10.21 -15.34 4.67
C LEU A 342 -11.38 -15.83 3.82
N GLU A 343 -12.60 -15.69 4.35
CA GLU A 343 -13.86 -15.95 3.63
C GLU A 343 -14.16 -14.91 2.52
N GLY A 344 -13.30 -13.89 2.39
CA GLY A 344 -13.50 -12.76 1.50
C GLY A 344 -12.32 -11.79 1.54
N VAL A 345 -12.56 -10.52 1.25
CA VAL A 345 -11.52 -9.48 1.21
C VAL A 345 -11.62 -8.58 2.44
N LEU A 346 -10.55 -8.45 3.23
CA LEU A 346 -10.50 -7.46 4.30
C LEU A 346 -10.52 -6.06 3.67
N LEU A 347 -11.55 -5.29 4.00
CA LEU A 347 -11.78 -3.94 3.49
C LEU A 347 -11.22 -2.88 4.45
N ALA A 348 -11.45 -3.05 5.75
CA ALA A 348 -11.04 -2.12 6.79
C ALA A 348 -11.16 -2.76 8.19
N THR A 349 -10.71 -2.03 9.21
CA THR A 349 -11.03 -2.29 10.62
C THR A 349 -12.00 -1.23 11.12
N ASN A 350 -12.98 -1.61 11.95
CA ASN A 350 -13.90 -0.66 12.58
C ASN A 350 -13.28 -0.02 13.85
N GLY A 351 -14.03 0.85 14.55
CA GLY A 351 -13.56 1.53 15.75
C GLY A 351 -13.15 0.60 16.90
N ASN A 352 -13.77 -0.58 16.98
CA ASN A 352 -13.46 -1.62 17.97
C ASN A 352 -12.26 -2.50 17.56
N GLY A 353 -11.68 -2.24 16.38
CA GLY A 353 -10.58 -3.00 15.80
C GLY A 353 -11.02 -4.35 15.24
N ASP A 354 -12.33 -4.55 15.04
CA ASP A 354 -12.88 -5.72 14.37
C ASP A 354 -12.77 -5.56 12.85
N LEU A 355 -12.61 -6.68 12.16
CA LEU A 355 -12.32 -6.75 10.73
C LEU A 355 -13.61 -6.72 9.93
N LEU A 356 -13.66 -5.87 8.91
CA LEU A 356 -14.76 -5.79 7.94
C LEU A 356 -14.35 -6.53 6.67
N ILE A 357 -14.90 -7.72 6.46
CA ILE A 357 -14.52 -8.61 5.35
C ILE A 357 -15.67 -8.67 4.34
N LEU A 358 -15.41 -8.30 3.08
CA LEU A 358 -16.35 -8.45 1.97
C LEU A 358 -16.43 -9.93 1.57
N GLU A 359 -17.47 -10.61 2.05
CA GLU A 359 -17.73 -12.03 1.78
C GLU A 359 -18.44 -12.21 0.44
N LYS A 360 -19.29 -11.25 0.07
CA LYS A 360 -20.07 -11.29 -1.16
C LYS A 360 -20.07 -9.92 -1.83
N ASP A 361 -19.58 -9.86 -3.07
CA ASP A 361 -19.53 -8.65 -3.90
C ASP A 361 -20.53 -8.74 -5.08
N GLU A 362 -21.82 -8.82 -4.75
CA GLU A 362 -22.91 -8.76 -5.73
C GLU A 362 -23.67 -7.45 -5.54
N PRO A 363 -23.73 -6.53 -6.52
CA PRO A 363 -24.45 -5.26 -6.38
C PRO A 363 -25.91 -5.48 -5.94
N GLY A 364 -26.34 -4.77 -4.88
CA GLY A 364 -27.67 -4.94 -4.29
C GLY A 364 -27.80 -6.10 -3.29
N ASN A 365 -26.77 -6.93 -3.14
CA ASN A 365 -26.73 -8.02 -2.17
C ASN A 365 -25.31 -8.24 -1.62
N ARG A 366 -24.59 -7.14 -1.37
CA ARG A 366 -23.24 -7.21 -0.82
C ARG A 366 -23.30 -7.52 0.67
N ILE A 367 -22.42 -8.41 1.10
CA ILE A 367 -22.34 -8.86 2.49
C ILE A 367 -20.93 -8.56 3.01
N ILE A 368 -20.88 -7.78 4.08
CA ILE A 368 -19.65 -7.52 4.84
C ILE A 368 -19.76 -8.25 6.18
N GLY A 369 -18.96 -9.29 6.38
CA GLY A 369 -18.84 -9.92 7.68
C GLY A 369 -18.02 -9.08 8.65
N VAL A 370 -18.42 -9.09 9.92
CA VAL A 370 -17.66 -8.46 11.01
C VAL A 370 -16.98 -9.56 11.82
N TYR A 371 -15.64 -9.53 11.87
CA TYR A 371 -14.82 -10.57 12.48
C TYR A 371 -13.98 -10.03 13.62
N LYS A 372 -13.97 -10.74 14.75
CA LYS A 372 -13.11 -10.45 15.88
C LYS A 372 -11.87 -11.34 15.85
N ILE A 373 -10.71 -10.73 16.11
CA ILE A 373 -9.46 -11.45 16.37
C ILE A 373 -9.51 -12.04 17.77
N GLU A 374 -9.28 -13.35 17.88
CA GLU A 374 -9.18 -14.09 19.13
C GLU A 374 -7.79 -14.72 19.25
N LEU A 375 -7.09 -14.38 20.33
CA LEU A 375 -5.81 -14.97 20.69
C LEU A 375 -6.09 -16.26 21.47
N THR A 376 -5.68 -17.39 20.93
CA THR A 376 -5.81 -18.71 21.59
C THR A 376 -4.44 -19.29 21.89
N ASP A 377 -4.37 -20.12 22.92
CA ASP A 377 -3.19 -20.97 23.14
C ASP A 377 -3.12 -22.06 22.06
N ASN A 378 -1.91 -22.41 21.67
CA ASN A 378 -1.63 -23.45 20.66
C ASN A 378 -1.72 -24.87 21.23
#